data_AF-A0A3D4UUJ3-F1
#
_entry.id   AF-A0A3D4UUJ3-F1
#
_cell.length_a   1.000
_cell.length_b   1.000
_cell.length_c   1.000
_cell.angle_alpha   90.00
_cell.angle_beta   90.00
_cell.angle_gamma   90.00
#
_symmetry.space_group_name_H-M   'P 1'
#
loop_
_entity.id
_entity.type
_entity.pdbx_description
1 polymer ?
#
loop_
_entity_poly.entity_id
_entity_poly.type
_entity_poly.pdbx_seq_one_letter_code
_entity_poly.pdbx_strand_id
1 'polypeptide(L)'
;MATKKELSSAIKEELIDTLKTRFEGNMHRHEGCDWNAIQPKLEADSCKLWTLNEMEITGGEPDIVDLADTPEIYTFVDCSPESPKGRRSLCYDREALESRKKYPPKSSVIDVANEMGIKLLTEEQYYKLQSYGEFDTK
;
A
#
# COMPACT_ATOMS: atom_id res chain seq x y z
N MET A 1 -22.33 4.40 -6.96
CA MET A 1 -21.90 5.79 -7.25
C MET A 1 -20.55 5.96 -6.58
N ALA A 2 -19.46 5.91 -7.34
CA ALA A 2 -18.13 6.10 -6.75
C ALA A 2 -17.92 7.60 -6.51
N THR A 3 -17.94 8.01 -5.26
CA THR A 3 -17.45 9.31 -4.85
C THR A 3 -16.02 9.44 -5.39
N LYS A 4 -15.76 10.44 -6.22
CA LYS A 4 -14.39 10.82 -6.59
C LYS A 4 -13.69 11.19 -5.28
N LYS A 5 -12.93 10.24 -4.73
CA LYS A 5 -12.16 10.46 -3.51
C LYS A 5 -10.96 11.30 -3.91
N GLU A 6 -11.10 12.62 -3.84
CA GLU A 6 -10.07 13.57 -4.24
C GLU A 6 -9.44 14.20 -3.00
N LEU A 7 -8.12 14.09 -2.89
CA LEU A 7 -7.35 14.78 -1.86
C LEU A 7 -7.27 16.27 -2.15
N SER A 8 -7.18 17.08 -1.09
CA SER A 8 -6.87 18.51 -1.24
C SER A 8 -5.45 18.69 -1.79
N SER A 9 -5.19 19.82 -2.46
CA SER A 9 -3.88 20.10 -3.04
C SER A 9 -2.76 20.03 -2.01
N ALA A 10 -2.98 20.58 -0.82
CA ALA A 10 -2.00 20.53 0.28
C ALA A 10 -1.65 19.11 0.72
N ILE A 11 -2.65 18.21 0.87
CA ILE A 11 -2.41 16.81 1.25
C ILE A 11 -1.70 16.06 0.12
N LYS A 12 -2.06 16.35 -1.15
CA LYS A 12 -1.38 15.75 -2.31
C LYS A 12 0.09 16.12 -2.35
N GLU A 13 0.42 17.39 -2.16
CA GLU A 13 1.80 17.88 -2.17
C GLU A 13 2.61 17.25 -1.03
N GLU A 14 2.06 17.20 0.19
CA GLU A 14 2.71 16.56 1.34
C GLU A 14 2.93 15.05 1.14
N LEU A 15 1.92 14.35 0.60
CA LEU A 15 2.02 12.94 0.28
C LEU A 15 3.09 12.68 -0.79
N ILE A 16 3.11 13.47 -1.87
CA ILE A 16 4.09 13.33 -2.96
C ILE A 16 5.50 13.58 -2.44
N ASP A 17 5.71 14.59 -1.60
CA ASP A 17 7.01 14.88 -1.00
C ASP A 17 7.48 13.74 -0.09
N THR A 18 6.56 13.20 0.72
CA THR A 18 6.83 12.04 1.58
C THR A 18 7.20 10.81 0.76
N LEU A 19 6.40 10.48 -0.26
CA LEU A 19 6.65 9.33 -1.12
C LEU A 19 7.95 9.50 -1.92
N LYS A 20 8.25 10.72 -2.39
CA LYS A 20 9.49 11.02 -3.10
C LYS A 20 10.70 10.82 -2.19
N THR A 21 10.67 11.37 -0.98
CA THR A 21 11.75 11.22 0.00
C THR A 21 11.98 9.75 0.34
N ARG A 22 10.89 8.97 0.48
CA ARG A 22 10.96 7.53 0.74
C ARG A 22 11.53 6.76 -0.46
N PHE A 23 11.09 7.08 -1.66
CA PHE A 23 11.60 6.51 -2.91
C PHE A 23 13.11 6.73 -3.05
N GLU A 24 13.56 7.99 -2.94
CA GLU A 24 14.98 8.36 -3.03
C GLU A 24 15.83 7.73 -1.92
N GLY A 25 15.25 7.50 -0.73
CA GLY A 25 15.91 6.80 0.37
C GLY A 25 16.00 5.28 0.20
N ASN A 26 15.12 4.69 -0.62
CA ASN A 26 14.98 3.24 -0.79
C ASN A 26 15.25 2.78 -2.23
N MET A 27 16.18 3.43 -2.93
CA MET A 27 16.51 3.12 -4.34
C MET A 27 16.87 1.65 -4.58
N HIS A 28 17.37 0.93 -3.57
CA HIS A 28 17.68 -0.49 -3.66
C HIS A 28 16.44 -1.38 -3.88
N ARG A 29 15.22 -0.87 -3.63
CA ARG A 29 13.95 -1.59 -3.83
C ARG A 29 13.43 -1.52 -5.26
N HIS A 30 13.94 -0.58 -6.05
CA HIS A 30 13.41 -0.25 -7.38
C HIS A 30 14.53 0.25 -8.30
N GLU A 31 15.61 -0.53 -8.41
CA GLU A 31 16.76 -0.18 -9.25
C GLU A 31 16.32 0.07 -10.71
N GLY A 32 16.60 1.27 -11.22
CA GLY A 32 16.24 1.66 -12.59
C GLY A 32 14.87 2.34 -12.75
N CYS A 33 14.10 2.51 -11.67
CA CYS A 33 12.91 3.36 -11.69
C CYS A 33 13.28 4.85 -11.58
N ASP A 34 12.60 5.71 -12.35
CA ASP A 34 12.77 7.17 -12.27
C ASP A 34 11.52 7.82 -11.68
N TRP A 35 11.68 8.51 -10.55
CA TRP A 35 10.59 9.22 -9.89
C TRP A 35 9.92 10.26 -10.79
N ASN A 36 10.68 10.96 -11.64
CA ASN A 36 10.14 11.97 -12.55
C ASN A 36 9.21 11.35 -13.61
N ALA A 37 9.37 10.06 -13.92
CA ALA A 37 8.46 9.33 -14.81
C ALA A 37 7.21 8.81 -14.08
N ILE A 38 7.27 8.65 -12.75
CA ILE A 38 6.21 8.08 -11.91
C ILE A 38 5.30 9.17 -11.35
N GLN A 39 5.88 10.26 -10.85
CA GLN A 39 5.16 11.40 -10.28
C GLN A 39 4.00 11.91 -11.16
N PRO A 40 4.18 12.26 -12.44
CA PRO A 40 3.09 12.78 -13.26
C PRO A 40 1.98 11.74 -13.50
N LYS A 41 2.32 10.44 -13.53
CA LYS A 41 1.34 9.36 -13.64
C LYS A 41 0.53 9.22 -12.35
N LEU A 42 1.18 9.45 -11.20
CA LEU A 42 0.52 9.43 -9.90
C LEU A 42 -0.39 10.65 -9.72
N GLU A 43 0.08 11.84 -10.10
CA GLU A 43 -0.70 13.09 -10.05
C GLU A 43 -1.94 13.05 -10.96
N ALA A 44 -1.84 12.35 -12.11
CA ALA A 44 -2.97 12.12 -13.00
C ALA A 44 -4.01 11.12 -12.45
N ASP A 45 -3.64 10.30 -11.45
CA ASP A 45 -4.50 9.27 -10.87
C ASP A 45 -4.95 9.64 -9.44
N SER A 46 -6.01 10.42 -9.37
CA SER A 46 -6.63 10.84 -8.10
C SER A 46 -7.04 9.66 -7.20
N CYS A 47 -7.45 8.53 -7.79
CA CYS A 47 -7.83 7.35 -7.02
C CYS A 47 -6.60 6.73 -6.35
N LYS A 48 -5.50 6.58 -7.08
CA LYS A 48 -4.25 6.04 -6.54
C LYS A 48 -3.67 6.92 -5.44
N LEU A 49 -3.68 8.24 -5.63
CA LEU A 49 -3.29 9.19 -4.59
C LEU A 49 -4.12 9.03 -3.33
N TRP A 50 -5.44 8.93 -3.46
CA TRP A 50 -6.32 8.72 -2.30
C TRP A 50 -5.99 7.42 -1.57
N THR A 51 -5.81 6.33 -2.30
CA THR A 51 -5.43 5.04 -1.73
C THR A 51 -4.08 5.10 -1.00
N LEU A 52 -3.06 5.73 -1.58
CA LEU A 52 -1.75 5.88 -0.94
C LEU A 52 -1.83 6.73 0.32
N ASN A 53 -2.65 7.78 0.32
CA ASN A 53 -2.90 8.57 1.51
C ASN A 53 -3.55 7.75 2.62
N GLU A 54 -4.51 6.88 2.31
CA GLU A 54 -5.09 5.97 3.31
C GLU A 54 -4.07 4.97 3.85
N MET A 55 -3.18 4.45 2.99
CA MET A 55 -2.08 3.57 3.40
C MET A 55 -1.10 4.33 4.32
N GLU A 56 -0.79 5.58 4.02
CA GLU A 56 0.06 6.44 4.86
C GLU A 56 -0.60 6.75 6.21
N ILE A 57 -1.87 7.18 6.22
CA ILE A 57 -2.63 7.49 7.46
C ILE A 57 -2.73 6.26 8.36
N THR A 58 -2.88 5.07 7.76
CA THR A 58 -2.91 3.83 8.54
C THR A 58 -1.52 3.43 9.05
N GLY A 59 -0.44 4.07 8.62
CA GLY A 59 0.93 3.77 9.03
C GLY A 59 1.56 2.59 8.29
N GLY A 60 1.11 2.33 7.07
CA GLY A 60 1.64 1.27 6.22
C GLY A 60 2.95 1.62 5.51
N GLU A 61 3.33 2.90 5.52
CA GLU A 61 4.53 3.42 4.85
C GLU A 61 4.65 2.93 3.40
N PRO A 62 3.65 3.24 2.54
CA PRO A 62 3.66 2.80 1.15
C PRO A 62 4.90 3.29 0.40
N ASP A 63 5.56 2.38 -0.31
CA ASP A 63 6.74 2.67 -1.11
C ASP A 63 6.72 1.88 -2.42
N ILE A 64 7.54 2.30 -3.37
CA ILE A 64 7.68 1.60 -4.65
C ILE A 64 8.68 0.47 -4.49
N VAL A 65 8.22 -0.73 -4.86
CA VAL A 65 9.05 -1.93 -4.89
C VAL A 65 8.90 -2.58 -6.25
N ASP A 66 10.01 -3.06 -6.81
CA ASP A 66 10.02 -3.81 -8.04
C ASP A 66 9.50 -5.24 -7.78
N LEU A 67 8.19 -5.38 -7.65
CA LEU A 67 7.50 -6.68 -7.50
C LEU A 67 6.87 -7.19 -8.80
N ALA A 68 6.90 -6.39 -9.87
CA ALA A 68 6.35 -6.80 -11.15
C ALA A 68 7.37 -7.66 -11.92
N ASP A 69 6.89 -8.66 -12.65
CA ASP A 69 7.68 -9.33 -13.69
C ASP A 69 7.96 -8.40 -14.88
N THR A 70 7.19 -7.31 -15.01
CA THR A 70 7.32 -6.33 -16.08
C THR A 70 7.88 -5.01 -15.56
N PRO A 71 9.01 -4.53 -16.11
CA PRO A 71 9.73 -3.35 -15.61
C PRO A 71 8.98 -2.02 -15.79
N GLU A 72 7.88 -2.01 -16.55
CA GLU A 72 7.06 -0.82 -16.76
C GLU A 72 5.96 -0.61 -15.71
N ILE A 73 5.77 -1.56 -14.79
CA ILE A 73 4.72 -1.51 -13.76
C ILE A 73 5.34 -1.32 -12.38
N TYR A 74 5.34 -0.08 -11.91
CA TYR A 74 5.69 0.23 -10.52
C TYR A 74 4.54 -0.18 -9.59
N THR A 75 4.87 -0.94 -8.54
CA THR A 75 3.91 -1.41 -7.54
C THR A 75 4.18 -0.70 -6.23
N PHE A 76 3.14 -0.07 -5.68
CA PHE A 76 3.19 0.49 -4.34
C PHE A 76 2.81 -0.60 -3.33
N VAL A 77 3.64 -0.74 -2.31
CA VAL A 77 3.54 -1.80 -1.31
C VAL A 77 3.79 -1.19 0.05
N ASP A 78 3.05 -1.66 1.06
CA ASP A 78 3.36 -1.28 2.43
C ASP A 78 4.72 -1.81 2.84
N CYS A 79 5.60 -0.89 3.18
CA CYS A 79 6.97 -1.18 3.59
C CYS A 79 7.20 -0.91 5.08
N SER A 80 6.13 -0.92 5.88
CA SER A 80 6.25 -0.77 7.33
C SER A 80 6.89 -2.03 7.96
N PRO A 81 7.85 -1.86 8.89
CA PRO A 81 8.53 -2.97 9.55
C PRO A 81 7.59 -3.82 10.42
N GLU A 82 6.48 -3.26 10.88
CA GLU A 82 5.41 -4.00 11.55
C GLU A 82 4.05 -3.60 10.98
N SER A 83 3.09 -4.52 10.96
CA SER A 83 1.73 -4.18 10.54
C SER A 83 1.20 -3.03 11.41
N PRO A 84 0.51 -2.02 10.88
CA PRO A 84 0.00 -0.97 11.75
C PRO A 84 -1.13 -1.48 12.64
N LYS A 85 -1.21 -0.96 13.88
CA LYS A 85 -2.17 -1.42 14.91
C LYS A 85 -3.64 -1.41 14.44
N GLY A 86 -3.99 -0.55 13.50
CA GLY A 86 -5.34 -0.47 12.92
C GLY A 86 -5.67 -1.55 11.88
N ARG A 87 -4.65 -2.25 11.36
CA ARG A 87 -4.80 -3.32 10.35
C ARG A 87 -4.38 -4.71 10.86
N ARG A 88 -3.88 -4.81 12.09
CA ARG A 88 -3.65 -6.08 12.78
C ARG A 88 -4.97 -6.71 13.22
N SER A 89 -4.97 -8.02 13.41
CA SER A 89 -6.10 -8.79 13.96
C SER A 89 -7.37 -8.77 13.09
N LEU A 90 -7.22 -8.70 11.76
CA LEU A 90 -8.30 -8.95 10.81
C LEU A 90 -8.29 -10.43 10.41
N CYS A 91 -9.45 -11.00 10.09
CA CYS A 91 -9.51 -12.32 9.44
C CYS A 91 -9.30 -12.17 7.93
N TYR A 92 -8.86 -13.23 7.26
CA TYR A 92 -8.55 -13.18 5.83
C TYR A 92 -9.79 -12.76 5.01
N ASP A 93 -10.91 -13.45 5.23
CA ASP A 93 -12.13 -13.34 4.45
C ASP A 93 -13.40 -13.25 5.32
N ARG A 94 -14.54 -13.04 4.66
CA ARG A 94 -15.86 -12.91 5.29
C ARG A 94 -16.29 -14.22 5.96
N GLU A 95 -15.98 -15.38 5.39
CA GLU A 95 -16.33 -16.67 6.00
C GLU A 95 -15.54 -16.90 7.31
N ALA A 96 -14.27 -16.50 7.36
CA ALA A 96 -13.51 -16.51 8.62
C ALA A 96 -14.05 -15.52 9.66
N LEU A 97 -14.65 -14.40 9.22
CA LEU A 97 -15.32 -13.44 10.12
C LEU A 97 -16.57 -14.06 10.74
N GLU A 98 -17.44 -14.63 9.90
CA GLU A 98 -18.75 -15.17 10.30
C GLU A 98 -18.62 -16.47 11.11
N SER A 99 -17.55 -17.24 10.93
CA SER A 99 -17.27 -18.45 11.71
C SER A 99 -16.77 -18.17 13.14
N ARG A 100 -16.26 -16.96 13.43
CA ARG A 100 -15.79 -16.58 14.77
C ARG A 100 -16.93 -16.06 15.66
N LYS A 101 -17.48 -16.96 16.47
CA LYS A 101 -18.52 -16.66 17.49
C LYS A 101 -18.02 -15.91 18.73
N LYS A 102 -16.70 -15.88 18.99
CA LYS A 102 -16.08 -15.28 20.19
C LYS A 102 -14.95 -14.35 19.74
N TYR A 103 -15.06 -13.06 20.04
CA TYR A 103 -14.16 -11.98 19.59
C TYR A 103 -14.03 -11.88 18.06
N PRO A 104 -15.15 -11.60 17.35
CA PRO A 104 -15.07 -11.35 15.92
C PRO A 104 -14.15 -10.15 15.65
N PRO A 105 -13.23 -10.26 14.69
CA PRO A 105 -12.40 -9.13 14.28
C PRO A 105 -13.27 -8.00 13.69
N LYS A 106 -12.73 -6.79 13.63
CA LYS A 106 -13.49 -5.61 13.17
C LYS A 106 -13.91 -5.69 11.70
N SER A 107 -13.10 -6.33 10.86
CA SER A 107 -13.37 -6.52 9.43
C SER A 107 -12.51 -7.66 8.87
N SER A 108 -12.68 -7.97 7.59
CA SER A 108 -11.80 -8.88 6.84
C SER A 108 -10.72 -8.11 6.08
N VAL A 109 -9.56 -8.73 5.85
CA VAL A 109 -8.47 -8.16 5.04
C VAL A 109 -8.95 -7.89 3.62
N ILE A 110 -9.79 -8.78 3.06
CA ILE A 110 -10.40 -8.61 1.74
C ILE A 110 -11.36 -7.41 1.70
N ASP A 111 -12.20 -7.21 2.73
CA ASP A 111 -13.08 -6.03 2.79
C ASP A 111 -12.26 -4.74 2.81
N VAL A 112 -11.23 -4.65 3.67
CA VAL A 112 -10.36 -3.47 3.77
C VAL A 112 -9.64 -3.21 2.45
N ALA A 113 -9.14 -4.27 1.80
CA ALA A 113 -8.49 -4.15 0.50
C ALA A 113 -9.44 -3.61 -0.58
N ASN A 114 -10.67 -4.11 -0.63
CA ASN A 114 -11.69 -3.64 -1.57
C ASN A 114 -12.16 -2.21 -1.28
N GLU A 115 -12.31 -1.82 0.00
CA GLU A 115 -12.70 -0.45 0.38
C GLU A 115 -11.63 0.59 0.00
N MET A 116 -10.35 0.21 0.13
CA MET A 116 -9.20 1.03 -0.24
C MET A 116 -8.85 0.97 -1.73
N GLY A 117 -9.36 -0.03 -2.46
CA GLY A 117 -9.01 -0.27 -3.86
C GLY A 117 -7.61 -0.86 -4.06
N ILE A 118 -7.07 -1.55 -3.05
CA ILE A 118 -5.78 -2.23 -3.09
C ILE A 118 -5.96 -3.73 -3.32
N LYS A 119 -4.87 -4.40 -3.70
CA LYS A 119 -4.81 -5.84 -3.84
C LYS A 119 -3.82 -6.41 -2.83
N LEU A 120 -4.11 -7.62 -2.36
CA LEU A 120 -3.16 -8.39 -1.58
C LEU A 120 -2.03 -8.87 -2.49
N LEU A 121 -0.81 -8.86 -1.96
CA LEU A 121 0.33 -9.44 -2.64
C LEU A 121 0.13 -10.96 -2.81
N THR A 122 0.65 -11.50 -3.91
CA THR A 122 0.81 -12.94 -4.03
C THR A 122 1.94 -13.43 -3.11
N GLU A 123 1.97 -14.73 -2.83
CA GLU A 123 3.03 -15.34 -2.02
C GLU A 123 4.42 -15.03 -2.59
N GLU A 124 4.59 -15.13 -3.92
CA GLU A 124 5.84 -14.81 -4.62
C GLU A 124 6.25 -13.34 -4.45
N GLN A 125 5.28 -12.42 -4.56
CA GLN A 125 5.50 -11.00 -4.35
C GLN A 125 5.88 -10.70 -2.90
N TYR A 126 5.26 -11.37 -1.94
CA TYR A 126 5.58 -11.24 -0.52
C TYR A 126 7.00 -11.77 -0.22
N TYR A 127 7.38 -12.93 -0.75
CA TYR A 127 8.75 -13.43 -0.60
C TYR A 127 9.79 -12.51 -1.24
N LYS A 128 9.49 -11.96 -2.43
CA LYS A 128 10.36 -10.99 -3.09
C LYS A 128 10.48 -9.70 -2.27
N LEU A 129 9.38 -9.23 -1.67
CA LEU A 129 9.41 -8.08 -0.76
C LEU A 129 10.38 -8.30 0.40
N GLN A 130 10.36 -9.47 1.04
CA GLN A 130 11.28 -9.82 2.13
C GLN A 130 12.77 -9.84 1.72
N SER A 131 13.09 -9.92 0.41
CA SER A 131 14.46 -9.81 -0.06
C SER A 131 15.03 -8.39 0.01
N TYR A 132 14.16 -7.37 0.06
CA TYR A 132 14.54 -5.96 0.09
C TYR A 132 14.64 -5.37 1.51
N GLY A 133 14.27 -6.14 2.54
CA GLY A 133 14.24 -5.71 3.94
C GLY A 133 13.30 -6.54 4.79
N GLU A 134 13.31 -6.28 6.10
CA GLU A 134 12.38 -6.90 7.04
C GLU A 134 11.07 -6.10 7.06
N PHE A 135 10.03 -6.69 6.49
CA PHE A 135 8.70 -6.08 6.39
C PHE A 135 7.67 -6.95 7.09
N ASP A 136 6.64 -6.34 7.66
CA ASP A 136 5.53 -7.06 8.29
C ASP A 136 5.98 -8.14 9.29
N THR A 137 6.94 -7.79 10.15
CA THR A 137 7.55 -8.75 11.08
C THR A 137 6.63 -9.13 12.26
N LYS A 138 5.56 -8.34 12.52
CA LYS A 138 4.65 -8.46 13.67
C LYS A 138 3.29 -7.78 13.47
#